data_AF-A0A9J6CHM3-F1
#
_entry.id   AF-A0A9J6CHM3-F1
#
_cell.length_a   1.000
_cell.length_b   1.000
_cell.length_c   1.000
_cell.angle_alpha   90.00
_cell.angle_beta   90.00
_cell.angle_gamma   90.00
#
_symmetry.space_group_name_H-M   'P 1'
#
loop_
_entity.id
_entity.type
_entity.pdbx_description
1 polymer ?
#
loop_
_entity_poly.entity_id
_entity_poly.type
_entity_poly.pdbx_seq_one_letter_code
_entity_poly.pdbx_strand_id
1 'polypeptide(L)'
;MNESSIAFHFNNFFTNSASDLINNISINKNDRDKFHSNEKYDIQYPFICASCSQDEISLIIDKLKSSTTLDFYGLSNNFVKIHKKALIPILTELINVHFIKGQFPEVLKVGVVNPLFKNGSKTDVSNYRPVVMLPVFGKIFERVIYNRLSQYIHEK
;
A
#
# COMPACT_ATOMS: atom_id res chain seq x y z
N MET A 1 -17.09 27.44 1.62
CA MET A 1 -16.51 26.33 2.40
C MET A 1 -15.00 26.55 2.43
N ASN A 2 -14.33 26.49 3.58
CA ASN A 2 -12.87 26.65 3.64
C ASN A 2 -12.15 25.34 3.28
N GLU A 3 -10.84 25.40 3.04
CA GLU A 3 -10.04 24.23 2.62
C GLU A 3 -10.13 23.06 3.61
N SER A 4 -10.09 23.34 4.91
CA SER A 4 -10.20 22.31 5.95
C SER A 4 -11.55 21.60 5.93
N SER A 5 -12.65 22.34 5.74
CA SER A 5 -13.98 21.77 5.61
C SER A 5 -14.11 20.90 4.36
N ILE A 6 -13.50 21.30 3.24
CA ILE A 6 -13.48 20.50 2.01
C ILE A 6 -12.67 19.21 2.24
N ALA A 7 -11.48 19.32 2.82
CA ALA A 7 -10.63 18.16 3.12
C ALA A 7 -11.34 17.18 4.07
N PHE A 8 -12.01 17.68 5.10
CA PHE A 8 -12.81 16.86 6.02
C PHE A 8 -13.95 16.15 5.30
N HIS A 9 -14.65 16.82 4.39
CA HIS A 9 -15.73 16.24 3.61
C HIS A 9 -15.23 15.09 2.71
N PHE A 10 -14.11 15.29 2.00
CA PHE A 10 -13.47 14.24 1.21
C PHE A 10 -13.02 13.07 2.08
N ASN A 11 -12.36 13.35 3.22
CA ASN A 11 -11.85 12.32 4.10
C ASN A 11 -13.00 11.43 4.62
N ASN A 12 -14.06 12.04 5.16
CA ASN A 12 -15.23 11.30 5.64
C ASN A 12 -15.86 10.44 4.55
N PHE A 13 -16.01 10.99 3.34
CA PHE A 13 -16.57 10.23 2.22
C PHE A 13 -15.70 9.02 1.87
N PHE A 14 -14.39 9.21 1.71
CA PHE A 14 -13.48 8.13 1.31
C PHE A 14 -13.32 7.07 2.39
N THR A 15 -13.22 7.44 3.68
CA THR A 15 -13.03 6.46 4.76
C THR A 15 -14.28 5.62 5.03
N ASN A 16 -15.47 6.21 4.87
CA ASN A 16 -16.73 5.52 5.18
C ASN A 16 -17.31 4.74 4.00
N SER A 17 -16.86 5.02 2.78
CA SER A 17 -17.39 4.40 1.54
C SER A 17 -17.52 2.87 1.59
N ALA A 18 -16.55 2.18 2.18
CA ALA A 18 -16.60 0.72 2.35
C ALA A 18 -17.64 0.26 3.37
N SER A 19 -17.69 0.93 4.53
CA SER A 19 -18.67 0.62 5.58
C SER A 19 -20.10 0.90 5.11
N ASP A 20 -20.31 2.01 4.40
CA ASP A 20 -21.60 2.37 3.81
C ASP A 20 -22.03 1.32 2.79
N LEU A 21 -21.11 0.84 1.94
CA LEU A 21 -21.39 -0.23 1.00
C LEU A 21 -21.80 -1.53 1.73
N ILE A 22 -21.04 -1.95 2.74
CA ILE A 22 -21.31 -3.18 3.50
C ILE A 22 -22.68 -3.11 4.18
N ASN A 23 -23.01 -1.98 4.79
CA ASN A 23 -24.29 -1.78 5.48
C ASN A 23 -25.49 -1.81 4.52
N ASN A 24 -25.28 -1.45 3.25
CA ASN A 24 -26.32 -1.44 2.22
C ASN A 24 -26.46 -2.77 1.46
N ILE A 25 -25.52 -3.71 1.64
CA ILE A 25 -25.61 -5.05 1.05
C ILE A 25 -26.44 -5.95 1.98
N SER A 26 -27.55 -6.47 1.46
CA SER A 26 -28.31 -7.55 2.11
C SER A 26 -27.50 -8.85 2.06
N ILE A 27 -26.67 -9.11 3.08
CA ILE A 27 -25.88 -10.35 3.15
C ILE A 27 -26.82 -11.53 3.42
N ASN A 28 -27.05 -12.36 2.41
CA ASN A 28 -27.67 -13.66 2.61
C ASN A 28 -26.64 -14.57 3.31
N LYS A 29 -26.82 -14.81 4.62
CA LYS A 29 -25.84 -15.55 5.44
C LYS A 29 -25.53 -16.95 4.90
N ASN A 30 -26.41 -17.51 4.07
CA ASN A 30 -26.29 -18.84 3.46
C ASN A 30 -25.28 -18.93 2.30
N ASP A 31 -24.73 -17.80 1.80
CA ASP A 31 -23.71 -17.82 0.72
C ASP A 31 -22.27 -17.94 1.24
N ARG A 32 -22.03 -17.75 2.54
CA ARG A 32 -20.67 -17.79 3.12
C ARG A 32 -20.01 -19.16 2.96
N ASP A 33 -20.81 -20.22 2.93
CA ASP A 33 -20.32 -21.60 2.87
C ASP A 33 -20.04 -22.05 1.42
N LYS A 34 -20.33 -21.24 0.39
CA LYS A 34 -20.05 -21.61 -1.02
C LYS A 34 -18.58 -21.53 -1.41
N PHE A 35 -17.77 -20.78 -0.67
CA PHE A 35 -16.35 -20.55 -0.99
C PHE A 35 -15.39 -21.23 -0.01
N HIS A 36 -15.90 -21.82 1.07
CA HIS A 36 -15.12 -22.64 1.98
C HIS A 36 -15.45 -24.10 1.71
N SER A 37 -14.74 -24.73 0.77
CA SER A 37 -14.69 -26.18 0.76
C SER A 37 -14.01 -26.63 2.06
N ASN A 38 -14.56 -27.63 2.75
CA ASN A 38 -13.86 -28.32 3.84
C ASN A 38 -12.67 -29.17 3.33
N GLU A 39 -12.25 -28.96 2.09
CA GLU A 39 -11.11 -29.62 1.48
C GLU A 39 -9.84 -29.02 2.08
N LYS A 40 -9.06 -29.85 2.78
CA LYS A 40 -7.70 -29.50 3.13
C LYS A 40 -6.91 -29.39 1.83
N TYR A 41 -6.76 -28.17 1.33
CA TYR A 41 -5.81 -27.90 0.26
C TYR A 41 -4.42 -28.26 0.76
N ASP A 42 -3.82 -29.29 0.18
CA ASP A 42 -2.40 -29.56 0.39
C ASP A 42 -1.64 -28.44 -0.32
N ILE A 43 -1.15 -27.47 0.45
CA ILE A 43 -0.44 -26.31 -0.10
C ILE A 43 0.94 -26.80 -0.52
N GLN A 44 1.01 -27.38 -1.72
CA GLN A 44 2.23 -27.94 -2.28
C GLN A 44 3.34 -26.89 -2.42
N TYR A 45 2.97 -25.61 -2.50
CA TYR A 45 3.90 -24.47 -2.63
C TYR A 45 3.44 -23.31 -1.75
N PRO A 46 3.83 -23.24 -0.46
CA PRO A 46 3.45 -22.12 0.39
C PRO A 46 4.14 -20.84 -0.09
N PHE A 47 3.42 -19.71 -0.03
CA PHE A 47 4.03 -18.41 -0.25
C PHE A 47 4.97 -18.09 0.92
N ILE A 48 6.24 -17.82 0.60
CA ILE A 48 7.25 -17.41 1.57
C ILE A 48 7.77 -16.04 1.18
N CYS A 49 7.62 -15.07 2.08
CA CYS A 49 8.22 -13.75 1.90
C CYS A 49 9.70 -13.80 2.31
N ALA A 50 10.54 -14.30 1.41
CA ALA A 50 11.97 -14.43 1.65
C ALA A 50 12.65 -13.07 1.83
N SER A 51 13.71 -13.04 2.64
CA SER A 51 14.54 -11.85 2.89
C SER A 51 15.01 -11.17 1.60
N CYS A 52 15.21 -9.87 1.67
CA CYS A 52 15.78 -9.06 0.60
C CYS A 52 17.29 -8.84 0.79
N SER A 53 17.99 -8.59 -0.32
CA SER A 53 19.40 -8.21 -0.33
C SER A 53 19.58 -6.70 -0.44
N GLN A 54 20.77 -6.21 -0.13
CA GLN A 54 21.12 -4.80 -0.33
C GLN A 54 21.06 -4.39 -1.81
N ASP A 55 21.45 -5.29 -2.72
CA ASP A 55 21.37 -5.05 -4.17
C ASP A 55 19.92 -4.94 -4.65
N GLU A 56 19.01 -5.75 -4.10
CA GLU A 56 17.59 -5.64 -4.42
C GLU A 56 17.03 -4.29 -3.97
N ILE A 57 17.32 -3.86 -2.74
CA ILE A 57 16.89 -2.54 -2.24
C ILE A 57 17.52 -1.42 -3.09
N SER A 58 18.78 -1.58 -3.48
CA SER A 58 19.48 -0.66 -4.37
C SER A 58 18.74 -0.50 -5.71
N LEU A 59 18.35 -1.60 -6.35
CA LEU A 59 17.60 -1.60 -7.61
C LEU A 59 16.20 -1.01 -7.45
N ILE A 60 15.52 -1.26 -6.33
CA ILE A 60 14.20 -0.69 -6.03
C ILE A 60 14.31 0.83 -5.91
N ILE A 61 15.30 1.34 -5.18
CA ILE A 61 15.52 2.79 -5.01
C ILE A 61 15.81 3.45 -6.36
N ASP A 62 16.60 2.82 -7.24
CA ASP A 62 16.89 3.37 -8.57
C ASP A 62 15.63 3.51 -9.43
N LYS A 63 14.75 2.50 -9.35
CA LYS A 63 13.47 2.46 -10.08
C LYS A 63 12.41 3.41 -9.53
N LEU A 64 12.60 4.03 -8.36
CA LEU A 64 11.68 5.06 -7.87
C LEU A 64 11.60 6.21 -8.89
N LYS A 65 10.41 6.73 -9.16
CA LYS A 65 10.27 7.95 -9.97
C LYS A 65 10.96 9.11 -9.24
N SER A 66 11.87 9.81 -9.90
CA SER A 66 12.46 11.02 -9.34
C SER A 66 11.36 12.05 -9.10
N SER A 67 11.25 12.52 -7.86
CA SER A 67 10.22 13.44 -7.39
C SER A 67 10.70 14.18 -6.16
N THR A 68 10.37 15.47 -6.11
CA THR A 68 10.56 16.33 -4.94
C THR A 68 9.33 16.37 -4.03
N THR A 69 8.23 15.74 -4.43
CA THR A 69 7.02 15.65 -3.60
C THR A 69 7.35 14.96 -2.29
N LEU A 70 6.95 15.61 -1.19
CA LEU A 70 7.15 15.12 0.17
C LEU A 70 6.03 14.16 0.55
N ASP A 71 6.38 13.09 1.21
CA ASP A 71 5.44 12.20 1.89
C ASP A 71 4.99 12.78 3.25
N PHE A 72 4.21 11.99 4.00
CA PHE A 72 3.72 12.35 5.32
C PHE A 72 4.84 12.75 6.31
N TYR A 73 6.05 12.20 6.15
CA TYR A 73 7.21 12.46 7.01
C TYR A 73 8.13 13.55 6.46
N GLY A 74 7.74 14.25 5.39
CA GLY A 74 8.58 15.26 4.76
C GLY A 74 9.70 14.67 3.90
N LEU A 75 9.63 13.39 3.52
CA LEU A 75 10.64 12.71 2.71
C LEU A 75 10.21 12.62 1.26
N SER A 76 11.14 12.84 0.34
CA SER A 76 10.91 12.69 -1.10
C SER A 76 11.66 11.50 -1.68
N ASN A 77 11.23 11.05 -2.86
CA ASN A 77 11.96 10.01 -3.59
C ASN A 77 13.40 10.47 -3.91
N ASN A 78 13.58 11.75 -4.23
CA ASN A 78 14.89 12.33 -4.47
C ASN A 78 15.78 12.29 -3.23
N PHE A 79 15.23 12.58 -2.05
CA PHE A 79 15.96 12.46 -0.79
C PHE A 79 16.53 11.05 -0.60
N VAL A 80 15.71 10.02 -0.81
CA VAL A 80 16.15 8.62 -0.67
C VAL A 80 17.20 8.25 -1.72
N LYS A 81 17.05 8.71 -2.96
CA LYS A 81 18.05 8.49 -4.03
C LYS A 81 19.40 9.13 -3.73
N ILE A 82 19.41 10.36 -3.22
CA ILE A 82 20.64 11.08 -2.87
C ILE A 82 21.38 10.38 -1.72
N HIS A 83 20.64 9.93 -0.71
CA HIS A 83 21.20 9.30 0.50
C HIS A 83 21.24 7.77 0.43
N LYS A 84 21.05 7.20 -0.77
CA LYS A 84 20.87 5.77 -1.02
C LYS A 84 21.95 4.91 -0.35
N LYS A 85 23.23 5.29 -0.47
CA LYS A 85 24.36 4.52 0.08
C LYS A 85 24.25 4.31 1.60
N ALA A 86 23.80 5.31 2.34
CA ALA A 86 23.64 5.22 3.79
C ALA A 86 22.35 4.48 4.17
N LEU A 87 21.29 4.62 3.37
CA LEU A 87 19.98 4.06 3.68
C LEU A 87 19.86 2.57 3.37
N ILE A 88 20.52 2.06 2.33
CA ILE A 88 20.43 0.65 1.91
C ILE A 88 20.65 -0.34 3.07
N PRO A 89 21.78 -0.32 3.80
CA PRO A 89 22.03 -1.34 4.82
C PRO A 89 20.95 -1.32 5.91
N ILE A 90 20.53 -0.13 6.32
CA ILE A 90 19.50 0.07 7.35
C ILE A 90 18.14 -0.44 6.86
N LEU A 91 17.74 -0.08 5.65
CA LEU A 91 16.46 -0.49 5.07
C LEU A 91 16.40 -2.01 4.87
N THR A 92 17.47 -2.64 4.37
CA THR A 92 17.53 -4.09 4.19
C THR A 92 17.34 -4.82 5.52
N GLU A 93 18.05 -4.40 6.56
CA GLU A 93 17.92 -5.01 7.90
C GLU A 93 16.50 -4.85 8.46
N LEU A 94 15.97 -3.62 8.43
CA LEU A 94 14.62 -3.34 8.94
C LEU A 94 13.54 -4.12 8.20
N ILE A 95 13.60 -4.21 6.86
CA ILE A 95 12.65 -4.98 6.07
C ILE A 95 12.72 -6.46 6.43
N ASN A 96 13.93 -7.02 6.51
CA ASN A 96 14.11 -8.44 6.82
C ASN A 96 13.61 -8.80 8.22
N VAL A 97 13.85 -7.95 9.22
CA VAL A 97 13.31 -8.13 10.58
C VAL A 97 11.77 -8.21 10.56
N HIS A 98 11.13 -7.34 9.78
CA HIS A 98 9.67 -7.31 9.67
C HIS A 98 9.11 -8.51 8.89
N PHE A 99 9.84 -9.00 7.88
CA PHE A 99 9.47 -10.22 7.16
C PHE A 99 9.55 -11.45 8.05
N ILE A 100 10.61 -11.58 8.86
CA ILE A 100 10.73 -12.66 9.85
C ILE A 100 9.56 -12.63 10.84
N LYS A 101 9.15 -11.43 11.27
CA LYS A 101 8.00 -11.25 12.18
C LYS A 101 6.64 -11.41 11.50
N GLY A 102 6.58 -11.43 10.17
CA GLY A 102 5.31 -11.40 9.42
C GLY A 102 4.50 -10.13 9.65
N GLN A 103 5.14 -9.00 9.93
CA GLN A 103 4.49 -7.75 10.33
C GLN A 103 4.85 -6.62 9.39
N PHE A 104 3.85 -5.87 8.92
CA PHE A 104 4.09 -4.60 8.22
C PHE A 104 4.26 -3.47 9.25
N PRO A 105 5.27 -2.60 9.14
CA PRO A 105 5.52 -1.55 10.14
C PRO A 105 4.34 -0.57 10.26
N GLU A 106 3.82 -0.36 11.47
CA GLU A 106 2.67 0.54 11.72
C GLU A 106 2.94 1.97 11.23
N VAL A 107 4.15 2.48 11.46
CA VAL A 107 4.55 3.83 11.00
C VAL A 107 4.49 3.99 9.48
N LEU A 108 4.52 2.91 8.71
CA LEU A 108 4.42 2.95 7.26
C LEU A 108 2.97 2.78 6.76
N LYS A 109 1.99 2.52 7.64
CA LYS A 109 0.56 2.38 7.30
C LYS A 109 -0.19 3.72 7.20
N VAL A 110 0.53 4.82 7.29
CA VAL A 110 -0.02 6.17 7.06
C VAL A 110 -0.02 6.50 5.57
N GLY A 111 -0.93 7.37 5.13
CA GLY A 111 -0.95 7.86 3.76
C GLY A 111 -1.66 9.20 3.64
N VAL A 112 -1.17 10.06 2.73
CA VAL A 112 -1.82 11.34 2.40
C VAL A 112 -2.80 11.10 1.27
N VAL A 113 -4.08 11.34 1.51
CA VAL A 113 -5.14 11.16 0.50
C VAL A 113 -5.24 12.41 -0.37
N ASN A 114 -5.02 12.25 -1.66
CA ASN A 114 -5.24 13.30 -2.66
C ASN A 114 -6.49 12.98 -3.49
N PRO A 115 -7.56 13.79 -3.40
CA PRO A 115 -8.73 13.63 -4.24
C PRO A 115 -8.41 13.97 -5.70
N LEU A 116 -8.43 12.98 -6.58
CA LEU A 116 -8.22 13.16 -8.01
C LEU A 116 -9.55 13.15 -8.74
N PHE A 117 -9.89 14.27 -9.41
CA PHE A 117 -11.13 14.37 -10.18
C PHE A 117 -11.16 13.31 -11.30
N LYS A 118 -12.29 12.59 -11.40
CA LYS A 118 -12.53 11.59 -12.44
C LYS A 118 -13.35 12.18 -13.59
N ASN A 119 -14.62 12.51 -13.35
CA ASN A 119 -15.58 13.01 -14.34
C ASN A 119 -16.86 13.53 -13.66
N GLY A 120 -17.80 14.13 -14.39
CA GLY A 120 -19.08 14.59 -13.83
C GLY A 120 -18.99 15.96 -13.16
N SER A 121 -19.77 16.17 -12.08
CA SER A 121 -19.76 17.45 -11.36
C SER A 121 -18.58 17.53 -10.40
N LYS A 122 -17.84 18.65 -10.44
CA LYS A 122 -16.74 18.96 -9.51
C LYS A 122 -17.20 19.26 -8.08
N THR A 123 -18.49 19.51 -7.88
CA THR A 123 -19.06 19.77 -6.54
C THR A 123 -19.49 18.49 -5.83
N ASP A 124 -19.48 17.36 -6.53
CA ASP A 124 -19.88 16.07 -6.00
C ASP A 124 -18.62 15.25 -5.66
N VAL A 125 -18.51 14.87 -4.39
CA VAL A 125 -17.36 14.14 -3.83
C VAL A 125 -17.19 12.75 -4.45
N SER A 126 -18.28 12.12 -4.92
CA SER A 126 -18.27 10.79 -5.54
C SER A 126 -17.58 10.76 -6.91
N ASN A 127 -17.41 11.93 -7.52
CA ASN A 127 -16.74 12.14 -8.80
C ASN A 127 -15.21 12.26 -8.68
N TYR A 128 -14.66 11.96 -7.50
CA TYR A 128 -13.23 11.96 -7.23
C TYR A 128 -12.75 10.58 -6.79
N ARG A 129 -11.48 10.28 -7.06
CA ARG A 129 -10.79 9.07 -6.61
C ARG A 129 -9.85 9.41 -5.47
N PRO A 130 -9.78 8.60 -4.39
CA PRO A 130 -8.74 8.76 -3.38
C PRO A 130 -7.42 8.20 -3.91
N VAL A 131 -6.48 9.07 -4.27
CA VAL A 131 -5.11 8.66 -4.61
C VAL A 131 -4.24 8.82 -3.36
N VAL A 132 -3.83 7.71 -2.78
CA VAL A 132 -3.04 7.71 -1.54
C VAL A 132 -1.55 7.82 -1.87
N MET A 133 -0.90 8.81 -1.28
CA MET A 133 0.55 8.93 -1.28
C MET A 133 1.12 8.29 -0.03
N LEU A 134 1.80 7.17 -0.21
CA LEU A 134 2.45 6.43 0.87
C LEU A 134 3.84 6.99 1.20
N PRO A 135 4.34 6.78 2.43
CA PRO A 135 5.72 7.01 2.81
C PRO A 135 6.71 6.36 1.82
N VAL A 136 7.81 7.04 1.50
CA VAL A 136 8.79 6.54 0.52
C VAL A 136 9.35 5.18 0.94
N PHE A 137 9.63 4.99 2.23
CA PHE A 137 10.07 3.70 2.77
C PHE A 137 8.97 2.64 2.71
N GLY A 138 7.69 3.02 2.87
CA GLY A 138 6.55 2.12 2.67
C GLY A 138 6.51 1.60 1.23
N LYS A 139 6.70 2.47 0.24
CA LYS A 139 6.75 2.08 -1.18
C LYS A 139 7.88 1.08 -1.48
N ILE A 140 9.04 1.25 -0.83
CA ILE A 140 10.17 0.31 -0.98
C ILE A 140 9.82 -1.04 -0.37
N PHE A 141 9.28 -1.05 0.85
CA PHE A 141 8.84 -2.26 1.54
C PHE A 141 7.79 -3.03 0.73
N GLU A 142 6.74 -2.34 0.28
CA GLU A 142 5.69 -2.92 -0.57
C GLU A 142 6.24 -3.45 -1.89
N ARG A 143 7.25 -2.79 -2.46
CA ARG A 143 7.87 -3.27 -3.71
C ARG A 143 8.56 -4.62 -3.51
N VAL A 144 9.21 -4.85 -2.37
CA VAL A 144 9.82 -6.15 -2.08
C VAL A 144 8.73 -7.23 -1.98
N ILE A 145 7.64 -6.96 -1.23
CA ILE A 145 6.50 -7.89 -1.14
C ILE A 145 5.92 -8.15 -2.54
N TYR A 146 5.69 -7.10 -3.32
CA TYR A 146 5.17 -7.20 -4.67
C TYR A 146 6.04 -8.10 -5.55
N ASN A 147 7.36 -7.95 -5.50
CA ASN A 147 8.26 -8.79 -6.30
C ASN A 147 8.09 -10.27 -5.93
N ARG A 148 8.05 -10.59 -4.63
CA ARG A 148 7.86 -11.97 -4.15
C ARG A 148 6.50 -12.52 -4.55
N LEU A 149 5.43 -11.73 -4.36
CA LEU A 149 4.07 -12.14 -4.68
C LEU A 149 3.88 -12.33 -6.20
N SER A 150 4.40 -11.40 -6.99
CA SER A 150 4.34 -11.47 -8.45
C SER A 150 5.11 -12.69 -8.94
N GLN A 151 6.29 -12.95 -8.40
CA GLN A 151 7.06 -14.15 -8.72
C GLN A 151 6.26 -15.41 -8.40
N TYR A 152 5.73 -15.54 -7.18
CA TYR A 152 4.94 -16.70 -6.77
C TYR A 152 3.69 -16.94 -7.64
N ILE A 153 3.01 -15.86 -8.07
CA ILE A 153 1.81 -15.97 -8.90
C ILE A 153 2.15 -16.34 -10.35
N HIS A 154 3.28 -15.87 -10.89
CA HIS A 154 3.63 -16.03 -12.31
C HIS A 154 4.63 -17.16 -12.61
N GLU A 155 5.38 -17.67 -11.64
CA GLU A 155 6.25 -18.84 -11.80
C GLU A 155 5.47 -20.17 -11.73
N LYS A 156 4.24 -20.17 -12.25
CA LYS A 156 3.45 -21.35 -12.59
C LYS A 156 3.44 -21.58 -14.09
#